data_AF-A0A943C3H2-F1
#
_entry.id   AF-A0A943C3H2-F1
#
_cell.length_a   1.000
_cell.length_b   1.000
_cell.length_c   1.000
_cell.angle_alpha   90.00
_cell.angle_beta   90.00
_cell.angle_gamma   90.00
#
_symmetry.space_group_name_H-M   'P 1'
#
loop_
_entity.id
_entity.type
_entity.pdbx_description
1 polymer ?
#
loop_
_entity_poly.entity_id
_entity_poly.type
_entity_poly.pdbx_seq_one_letter_code
_entity_poly.pdbx_strand_id
1 'polypeptide(L)'
;MKNKQIAAVLFSAGLAIAGMTAPASAAPADNSIAVEAELSEQNENSQENNATVQTSEKSDETQGETSSDGETPGDGETPGNGKTPDNGETPAEQKNGFFYDETTQTWSLYQNDVLQSDFTGFYEGTINTITAWYYVENGSVDLERSGFIQAKRNDDTTENWCYVKDGQLQTDYTDVVKVGNEWWYIKNGIVPASGTTVAQNENGWWYIKNGKVDFNYNGFAQNEDGWWYIRDGKVDSDRNDVIKGTVNGQYAWWHVRNGKVTFDNTIAKNQNGWWRIENGKVNFNCNSVEKNENGWWYIRGGKVDFNYTGIAKNVNGWWRIVGGKVDFGCNSVEKNENGWWYIRGGKVDFNYTGIAKNRNGWWRIVGGKVDFNCNSVEKNENGWWVLRGGKVDFSYNDVAQNRNGWWVINGGKVNFGFNGTYKVGVRDYYVSGGKVNGCNYYMPQNSISLPSGGYNLSTANIGLKVIKVNQAVCGNSSERYTSATERAVRNFQSRHKLSVTGYVDLTTWKAMGYSEYDWYNLGTYRTPMKVTYTSNRQDRINAMIQTAIDYKNAGTGYKVGCSGTPGSYVDCSGLIYQCRY
;
A
#
# COMPACT_ATOMS: atom_id res chain seq x y z
N MET A 1 -18.60 -58.57 -8.80
CA MET A 1 -19.59 -58.50 -9.91
C MET A 1 -18.99 -59.16 -11.15
N LYS A 2 -19.77 -59.79 -12.03
CA LYS A 2 -19.27 -60.31 -13.33
C LYS A 2 -19.58 -59.30 -14.46
N ASN A 3 -18.72 -59.24 -15.49
CA ASN A 3 -18.67 -58.15 -16.50
C ASN A 3 -20.02 -57.77 -17.13
N LYS A 4 -20.96 -58.73 -17.27
CA LYS A 4 -22.35 -58.51 -17.71
C LYS A 4 -23.07 -57.34 -17.00
N GLN A 5 -22.81 -57.13 -15.71
CA GLN A 5 -23.49 -56.08 -14.93
C GLN A 5 -22.95 -54.68 -15.28
N ILE A 6 -21.65 -54.55 -15.55
CA ILE A 6 -21.06 -53.29 -16.03
C ILE A 6 -21.53 -53.03 -17.46
N ALA A 7 -21.57 -54.05 -18.32
CA ALA A 7 -22.14 -53.94 -19.66
C ALA A 7 -23.59 -53.42 -19.64
N ALA A 8 -24.46 -53.93 -18.76
CA ALA A 8 -25.85 -53.45 -18.63
C ALA A 8 -25.96 -51.98 -18.16
N VAL A 9 -25.05 -51.53 -17.29
CA VAL A 9 -24.99 -50.13 -16.83
C VAL A 9 -24.46 -49.21 -17.94
N LEU A 10 -23.45 -49.65 -18.70
CA LEU A 10 -22.94 -48.90 -19.86
C LEU A 10 -23.95 -48.86 -21.02
N PHE A 11 -24.70 -49.94 -21.25
CA PHE A 11 -25.74 -50.00 -22.29
C PHE A 11 -26.92 -49.07 -21.96
N SER A 12 -27.34 -49.00 -20.69
CA SER A 12 -28.37 -48.06 -20.25
C SER A 12 -27.88 -46.60 -20.20
N ALA A 13 -26.58 -46.36 -19.90
CA ALA A 13 -25.95 -45.04 -20.07
C ALA A 13 -25.87 -44.62 -21.56
N GLY A 14 -25.60 -45.55 -22.47
CA GLY A 14 -25.59 -45.32 -23.92
C GLY A 14 -26.97 -45.01 -24.49
N LEU A 15 -27.99 -45.77 -24.12
CA LEU A 15 -29.39 -45.53 -24.52
C LEU A 15 -29.88 -44.13 -24.08
N ALA A 16 -29.48 -43.67 -22.89
CA ALA A 16 -29.77 -42.32 -22.39
C ALA A 16 -29.06 -41.19 -23.17
N ILE A 17 -28.07 -41.51 -24.02
CA ILE A 17 -27.35 -40.56 -24.88
C ILE A 17 -27.86 -40.64 -26.34
N ALA A 18 -28.48 -41.76 -26.76
CA ALA A 18 -28.97 -41.99 -28.12
C ALA A 18 -30.49 -41.81 -28.32
N GLY A 19 -31.30 -41.79 -27.24
CA GLY A 19 -32.73 -41.42 -27.31
C GLY A 19 -33.67 -42.48 -27.88
N MET A 20 -33.33 -43.76 -27.79
CA MET A 20 -34.17 -44.90 -28.24
C MET A 20 -34.45 -45.89 -27.09
N THR A 21 -35.41 -46.81 -27.26
CA THR A 21 -35.98 -47.62 -26.17
C THR A 21 -36.05 -49.13 -26.45
N ALA A 22 -35.88 -49.92 -25.37
CA ALA A 22 -36.22 -51.36 -25.21
C ALA A 22 -35.47 -52.39 -26.10
N PRO A 23 -35.60 -53.72 -25.85
CA PRO A 23 -35.97 -54.46 -24.64
C PRO A 23 -34.76 -55.28 -24.08
N ALA A 24 -34.95 -56.35 -23.30
CA ALA A 24 -33.87 -57.04 -22.57
C ALA A 24 -33.76 -58.57 -22.83
N SER A 25 -32.55 -59.10 -23.03
CA SER A 25 -32.12 -60.48 -22.65
C SER A 25 -30.58 -60.72 -22.69
N ALA A 26 -30.16 -61.81 -22.03
CA ALA A 26 -28.88 -62.59 -22.03
C ALA A 26 -27.53 -62.10 -22.66
N ALA A 27 -26.49 -61.98 -21.80
CA ALA A 27 -25.20 -62.75 -21.72
C ALA A 27 -24.50 -63.42 -22.95
N PRO A 28 -23.17 -63.79 -22.92
CA PRO A 28 -22.01 -63.48 -22.04
C PRO A 28 -20.68 -63.00 -22.77
N ALA A 29 -19.53 -63.02 -22.06
CA ALA A 29 -18.10 -62.93 -22.51
C ALA A 29 -17.45 -61.52 -22.75
N ASP A 30 -16.12 -61.32 -22.70
CA ASP A 30 -15.10 -61.75 -21.70
C ASP A 30 -13.82 -60.86 -21.78
N ASN A 31 -12.85 -61.00 -20.85
CA ASN A 31 -11.47 -60.42 -20.84
C ASN A 31 -11.34 -58.86 -20.76
N SER A 32 -10.17 -58.24 -20.47
CA SER A 32 -9.07 -58.54 -19.52
C SER A 32 -8.13 -57.29 -19.36
N ILE A 33 -7.05 -57.41 -18.56
CA ILE A 33 -5.87 -56.49 -18.42
C ILE A 33 -6.04 -55.24 -17.52
N ALA A 34 -4.95 -54.88 -16.82
CA ALA A 34 -4.78 -53.72 -15.91
C ALA A 34 -3.29 -53.26 -15.89
N VAL A 35 -3.02 -52.03 -15.42
CA VAL A 35 -1.66 -51.47 -15.15
C VAL A 35 -1.76 -50.50 -13.96
N GLU A 36 -0.72 -50.44 -13.12
CA GLU A 36 -0.56 -49.52 -11.97
C GLU A 36 0.64 -48.58 -12.16
N ALA A 37 0.78 -47.54 -11.31
CA ALA A 37 1.99 -46.71 -11.21
C ALA A 37 2.15 -46.11 -9.80
N GLU A 38 3.37 -46.10 -9.28
CA GLU A 38 3.75 -45.48 -7.99
C GLU A 38 4.33 -44.06 -8.17
N LEU A 39 4.48 -43.34 -7.06
CA LEU A 39 5.18 -42.06 -6.95
C LEU A 39 6.04 -42.02 -5.68
N SER A 40 7.14 -41.29 -5.71
CA SER A 40 8.12 -41.17 -4.62
C SER A 40 8.49 -39.70 -4.37
N GLU A 41 8.60 -39.30 -3.10
CA GLU A 41 9.08 -37.98 -2.68
C GLU A 41 10.40 -38.09 -1.88
N GLN A 42 11.15 -36.99 -1.77
CA GLN A 42 12.36 -36.88 -0.95
C GLN A 42 12.32 -35.61 -0.08
N ASN A 43 13.05 -35.68 1.05
CA ASN A 43 13.16 -34.63 2.06
C ASN A 43 13.95 -33.40 1.57
N GLU A 44 13.86 -32.31 2.34
CA GLU A 44 15.08 -31.71 2.87
C GLU A 44 14.87 -31.13 4.29
N ASN A 45 15.97 -30.82 4.98
CA ASN A 45 16.02 -30.58 6.43
C ASN A 45 17.10 -29.55 6.78
N SER A 46 16.93 -28.77 7.85
CA SER A 46 17.94 -27.81 8.32
C SER A 46 17.80 -27.49 9.82
N GLN A 47 18.90 -27.61 10.58
CA GLN A 47 18.97 -27.24 11.99
C GLN A 47 19.82 -25.98 12.25
N GLU A 48 19.35 -25.22 13.24
CA GLU A 48 20.09 -24.55 14.33
C GLU A 48 21.60 -24.28 14.21
N ASN A 49 22.02 -23.08 14.64
CA ASN A 49 22.89 -22.95 15.83
C ASN A 49 22.81 -21.53 16.46
N ASN A 50 23.50 -21.29 17.58
CA ASN A 50 22.97 -20.51 18.71
C ASN A 50 24.01 -19.60 19.44
N ALA A 51 23.50 -18.79 20.39
CA ALA A 51 24.15 -18.19 21.59
C ALA A 51 24.97 -16.87 21.48
N THR A 52 25.24 -16.06 22.53
CA THR A 52 24.58 -15.68 23.85
C THR A 52 25.42 -14.53 24.51
N VAL A 53 24.97 -13.97 25.67
CA VAL A 53 25.65 -13.08 26.69
C VAL A 53 25.30 -11.57 26.53
N GLN A 54 24.58 -10.85 27.43
CA GLN A 54 24.71 -10.49 28.89
C GLN A 54 25.79 -9.40 29.19
N THR A 55 25.69 -8.44 30.16
CA THR A 55 24.84 -8.20 31.37
C THR A 55 24.49 -6.69 31.61
N SER A 56 23.65 -6.37 32.64
CA SER A 56 23.68 -5.18 33.57
C SER A 56 23.50 -3.72 33.02
N GLU A 57 22.96 -2.71 33.73
CA GLU A 57 22.19 -2.58 35.01
C GLU A 57 21.37 -1.23 35.09
N LYS A 58 20.84 -0.89 36.28
CA LYS A 58 20.16 0.34 36.80
C LYS A 58 20.92 1.69 36.59
N SER A 59 20.43 2.93 36.86
CA SER A 59 19.12 3.63 37.10
C SER A 59 19.40 5.16 37.38
N ASP A 60 18.57 6.14 37.85
CA ASP A 60 17.15 6.28 38.30
C ASP A 60 16.50 7.67 37.91
N GLU A 61 16.79 8.81 38.57
CA GLU A 61 16.03 10.11 38.51
C GLU A 61 16.94 11.41 38.53
N THR A 62 16.57 12.72 38.66
CA THR A 62 15.32 13.50 38.99
C THR A 62 15.32 14.98 38.45
N GLN A 63 14.16 15.70 38.59
CA GLN A 63 13.78 17.17 38.56
C GLN A 63 14.72 18.39 38.30
N GLY A 64 14.10 19.51 37.87
CA GLY A 64 14.58 20.91 38.03
C GLY A 64 13.67 22.01 37.40
N GLU A 65 13.14 22.94 38.21
CA GLU A 65 12.40 24.18 37.80
C GLU A 65 13.35 25.42 37.86
N THR A 66 13.07 26.65 37.38
CA THR A 66 12.00 27.62 37.77
C THR A 66 11.84 28.82 36.80
N SER A 67 11.06 29.84 37.21
CA SER A 67 10.67 31.13 36.58
C SER A 67 11.80 32.22 36.58
N SER A 68 11.66 33.50 36.18
CA SER A 68 10.50 34.43 36.17
C SER A 68 10.61 35.65 35.22
N ASP A 69 9.56 36.47 35.26
CA ASP A 69 9.25 37.67 34.45
C ASP A 69 10.02 38.96 34.85
N GLY A 70 9.86 40.04 34.05
CA GLY A 70 10.28 41.42 34.38
C GLY A 70 10.02 42.42 33.23
N GLU A 71 9.40 43.58 33.52
CA GLU A 71 8.91 44.55 32.52
C GLU A 71 9.73 45.86 32.41
N THR A 72 9.62 46.53 31.25
CA THR A 72 9.97 47.96 30.99
C THR A 72 8.95 48.92 31.63
N PRO A 73 9.34 50.15 32.05
CA PRO A 73 9.39 51.33 31.14
C PRO A 73 10.53 52.34 31.50
N GLY A 74 10.77 53.46 30.79
CA GLY A 74 10.18 54.04 29.56
C GLY A 74 10.63 55.51 29.37
N ASP A 75 10.46 56.09 28.18
CA ASP A 75 10.95 57.44 27.82
C ASP A 75 10.06 58.61 28.32
N GLY A 76 10.62 59.82 28.34
CA GLY A 76 9.93 61.07 28.65
C GLY A 76 10.57 62.31 27.99
N GLU A 77 9.75 63.28 27.57
CA GLU A 77 10.13 64.36 26.65
C GLU A 77 10.72 65.63 27.30
N THR A 78 11.29 66.50 26.43
CA THR A 78 11.64 67.92 26.68
C THR A 78 10.38 68.82 26.69
N PRO A 79 10.40 70.18 26.90
CA PRO A 79 11.51 71.15 26.84
C PRO A 79 11.52 72.27 27.93
N GLY A 80 12.43 73.24 27.82
CA GLY A 80 12.37 74.53 28.55
C GLY A 80 13.52 75.50 28.24
N ASN A 81 13.22 76.73 27.78
CA ASN A 81 14.21 77.75 27.39
C ASN A 81 14.28 78.91 28.41
N GLY A 82 15.47 79.45 28.71
CA GLY A 82 15.66 80.46 29.76
C GLY A 82 16.96 81.29 29.68
N LYS A 83 16.93 82.39 28.90
CA LYS A 83 17.77 83.61 28.93
C LYS A 83 19.18 83.59 29.58
N THR A 84 20.16 83.98 28.77
CA THR A 84 21.42 84.59 29.23
C THR A 84 21.22 85.97 29.88
N PRO A 85 22.11 86.33 30.83
CA PRO A 85 22.73 87.64 30.94
C PRO A 85 24.18 87.60 30.42
N ASP A 86 24.66 88.71 29.90
CA ASP A 86 26.00 88.85 29.31
C ASP A 86 26.99 89.52 30.30
N ASN A 87 28.07 88.82 30.63
CA ASN A 87 29.39 89.37 31.00
C ASN A 87 30.32 88.23 31.45
N GLY A 88 31.46 88.10 30.78
CA GLY A 88 32.56 87.22 31.20
C GLY A 88 33.63 87.14 30.12
N GLU A 89 34.90 87.25 30.50
CA GLU A 89 36.00 86.90 29.62
C GLU A 89 35.85 85.41 29.26
N THR A 90 35.86 85.07 27.97
CA THR A 90 35.91 83.67 27.55
C THR A 90 37.14 83.03 28.19
N PRO A 91 36.98 81.95 28.99
CA PRO A 91 38.11 81.08 29.29
C PRO A 91 38.73 80.67 27.96
N ALA A 92 40.06 80.55 27.90
CA ALA A 92 40.68 79.91 26.75
C ALA A 92 40.07 78.51 26.62
N GLU A 93 39.44 78.22 25.47
CA GLU A 93 38.70 76.97 25.30
C GLU A 93 39.67 75.79 25.45
N GLN A 94 39.51 75.06 26.55
CA GLN A 94 40.36 73.95 26.94
C GLN A 94 40.39 72.92 25.80
N LYS A 95 41.56 72.74 25.18
CA LYS A 95 41.69 71.91 23.98
C LYS A 95 41.37 70.47 24.31
N ASN A 96 40.27 69.98 23.76
CA ASN A 96 39.79 68.61 23.89
C ASN A 96 39.22 68.16 22.54
N GLY A 97 39.72 67.05 22.00
CA GLY A 97 39.47 66.62 20.61
C GLY A 97 40.51 67.15 19.62
N PHE A 98 40.15 67.28 18.35
CA PHE A 98 41.07 67.60 17.25
C PHE A 98 41.19 69.11 17.01
N PHE A 99 42.44 69.60 16.93
CA PHE A 99 42.76 70.99 16.58
C PHE A 99 43.78 71.02 15.43
N TYR A 100 43.58 71.93 14.49
CA TYR A 100 44.54 72.19 13.41
C TYR A 100 45.64 73.14 13.91
N ASP A 101 46.89 72.82 13.58
CA ASP A 101 48.04 73.71 13.80
C ASP A 101 48.54 74.23 12.43
N GLU A 102 48.41 75.54 12.20
CA GLU A 102 48.85 76.20 10.97
C GLU A 102 50.37 76.11 10.74
N THR A 103 51.15 75.90 11.82
CA THR A 103 52.62 75.83 11.81
C THR A 103 53.12 74.50 11.26
N THR A 104 52.45 73.40 11.61
CA THR A 104 52.81 72.04 11.15
C THR A 104 51.93 71.55 10.00
N GLN A 105 50.81 72.24 9.74
CA GLN A 105 49.79 71.88 8.76
C GLN A 105 49.11 70.53 9.03
N THR A 106 49.01 70.17 10.32
CA THR A 106 48.43 68.90 10.77
C THR A 106 47.26 69.11 11.72
N TRP A 107 46.32 68.16 11.72
CA TRP A 107 45.38 68.00 12.83
C TRP A 107 46.04 67.20 13.96
N SER A 108 45.82 67.64 15.19
CA SER A 108 46.44 67.08 16.40
C SER A 108 45.40 66.85 17.49
N LEU A 109 45.48 65.71 18.18
CA LEU A 109 44.58 65.31 19.25
C LEU A 109 45.04 65.90 20.59
N TYR A 110 44.17 66.69 21.22
CA TYR A 110 44.36 67.20 22.58
C TYR A 110 43.33 66.59 23.54
N GLN A 111 43.72 66.46 24.80
CA GLN A 111 42.79 66.22 25.92
C GLN A 111 43.22 67.10 27.09
N ASN A 112 42.31 67.92 27.61
CA ASN A 112 42.55 68.86 28.70
C ASN A 112 43.83 69.71 28.49
N ASP A 113 43.96 70.32 27.30
CA ASP A 113 45.13 71.09 26.83
C ASP A 113 46.43 70.30 26.58
N VAL A 114 46.46 69.00 26.88
CA VAL A 114 47.63 68.14 26.66
C VAL A 114 47.57 67.46 25.30
N LEU A 115 48.58 67.68 24.46
CA LEU A 115 48.79 66.95 23.20
C LEU A 115 48.98 65.46 23.47
N GLN A 116 48.20 64.61 22.80
CA GLN A 116 48.22 63.16 22.99
C GLN A 116 49.30 62.48 22.12
N SER A 117 50.56 62.92 22.24
CA SER A 117 51.71 62.47 21.42
C SER A 117 51.91 60.96 21.37
N ASP A 118 51.50 60.26 22.42
CA ASP A 118 51.74 58.83 22.60
C ASP A 118 50.53 57.99 22.12
N PHE A 119 49.43 58.64 21.71
CA PHE A 119 48.23 57.96 21.23
C PHE A 119 48.37 57.59 19.75
N THR A 120 48.20 56.29 19.47
CA THR A 120 48.00 55.75 18.12
C THR A 120 46.80 54.81 18.14
N GLY A 121 45.84 55.02 17.23
CA GLY A 121 44.55 54.33 17.22
C GLY A 121 43.45 55.20 16.60
N PHE A 122 42.22 54.71 16.60
CA PHE A 122 41.06 55.51 16.18
C PHE A 122 40.47 56.31 17.35
N TYR A 123 40.15 57.57 17.12
CA TYR A 123 39.52 58.45 18.10
C TYR A 123 38.32 59.15 17.44
N GLU A 124 37.15 59.09 18.07
CA GLU A 124 35.94 59.77 17.59
C GLU A 124 36.01 61.27 17.90
N GLY A 125 35.81 62.11 16.89
CA GLY A 125 35.82 63.57 17.05
C GLY A 125 35.44 64.27 15.76
N THR A 126 35.45 65.60 15.77
CA THR A 126 35.01 66.42 14.64
C THR A 126 36.19 67.14 13.99
N ILE A 127 36.39 66.93 12.69
CA ILE A 127 37.33 67.67 11.84
C ILE A 127 36.54 68.24 10.67
N ASN A 128 36.75 69.51 10.31
CA ASN A 128 36.07 70.17 9.17
C ASN A 128 34.54 69.95 9.13
N THR A 129 33.88 70.02 10.30
CA THR A 129 32.43 69.73 10.54
C THR A 129 31.98 68.26 10.41
N ILE A 130 32.87 67.33 10.05
CA ILE A 130 32.57 65.89 9.96
C ILE A 130 32.97 65.22 11.28
N THR A 131 31.99 64.76 12.05
CA THR A 131 32.20 63.89 13.21
C THR A 131 32.39 62.45 12.73
N ALA A 132 33.56 61.87 12.99
CA ALA A 132 33.92 60.52 12.54
C ALA A 132 35.02 59.91 13.43
N TRP A 133 35.29 58.63 13.18
CA TRP A 133 36.40 57.88 13.76
C TRP A 133 37.67 58.12 12.96
N TYR A 134 38.46 59.12 13.34
CA TYR A 134 39.71 59.45 12.65
C TYR A 134 40.85 58.56 13.14
N TYR A 135 41.72 58.11 12.22
CA TYR A 135 42.96 57.45 12.60
C TYR A 135 43.99 58.48 13.05
N VAL A 136 44.52 58.26 14.26
CA VAL A 136 45.55 59.09 14.88
C VAL A 136 46.84 58.26 14.97
N GLU A 137 47.96 58.87 14.63
CA GLU A 137 49.30 58.30 14.72
C GLU A 137 50.22 59.28 15.44
N ASN A 138 50.78 58.86 16.58
CA ASN A 138 51.58 59.69 17.48
C ASN A 138 50.93 61.06 17.81
N GLY A 139 49.61 61.05 18.07
CA GLY A 139 48.82 62.23 18.39
C GLY A 139 48.38 63.10 17.20
N SER A 140 48.71 62.75 15.95
CA SER A 140 48.32 63.52 14.75
C SER A 140 47.42 62.73 13.78
N VAL A 141 46.57 63.42 13.02
CA VAL A 141 45.68 62.85 12.00
C VAL A 141 46.14 63.24 10.60
N ASP A 142 46.39 62.24 9.76
CA ASP A 142 46.61 62.36 8.32
C ASP A 142 45.27 62.17 7.59
N LEU A 143 44.80 63.21 6.91
CA LEU A 143 43.53 63.23 6.17
C LEU A 143 43.65 62.73 4.72
N GLU A 144 44.85 62.48 4.20
CA GLU A 144 45.04 61.81 2.90
C GLU A 144 45.11 60.28 3.06
N ARG A 145 45.38 59.80 4.29
CA ARG A 145 45.54 58.38 4.61
C ARG A 145 44.32 57.54 4.23
N SER A 146 44.54 56.58 3.35
CA SER A 146 43.53 55.63 2.87
C SER A 146 44.11 54.23 2.71
N GLY A 147 43.33 53.19 3.01
CA GLY A 147 43.73 51.78 2.95
C GLY A 147 43.35 50.99 4.20
N PHE A 148 43.98 49.83 4.39
CA PHE A 148 43.82 49.03 5.61
C PHE A 148 44.81 49.44 6.70
N ILE A 149 44.30 49.66 7.91
CA ILE A 149 45.10 49.96 9.11
C ILE A 149 44.73 48.96 10.20
N GLN A 150 45.72 48.30 10.78
CA GLN A 150 45.54 47.48 11.99
C GLN A 150 45.63 48.40 13.21
N ALA A 151 44.50 48.63 13.89
CA ALA A 151 44.44 49.47 15.08
C ALA A 151 43.18 49.20 15.92
N LYS A 152 43.18 49.67 17.17
CA LYS A 152 42.00 49.71 18.06
C LYS A 152 41.35 51.08 18.07
N ARG A 153 40.08 51.15 18.49
CA ARG A 153 39.37 52.40 18.83
C ARG A 153 39.69 52.81 20.28
N ASN A 154 39.45 54.06 20.65
CA ASN A 154 39.71 54.57 22.01
C ASN A 154 38.73 54.03 23.08
N ASP A 155 37.53 53.61 22.66
CA ASP A 155 36.49 52.96 23.48
C ASP A 155 36.61 51.43 23.51
N ASP A 156 37.56 50.86 22.76
CA ASP A 156 37.69 49.43 22.49
C ASP A 156 39.05 48.90 22.95
N THR A 157 39.11 47.61 23.28
CA THR A 157 40.37 46.92 23.57
C THR A 157 40.81 46.03 22.40
N THR A 158 39.94 45.83 21.42
CA THR A 158 40.14 44.96 20.26
C THR A 158 40.86 45.70 19.15
N GLU A 159 42.06 45.24 18.82
CA GLU A 159 42.75 45.67 17.60
C GLU A 159 42.16 44.95 16.39
N ASN A 160 41.77 45.72 15.38
CA ASN A 160 41.08 45.22 14.18
C ASN A 160 41.78 45.72 12.91
N TRP A 161 41.63 44.96 11.82
CA TRP A 161 41.96 45.44 10.48
C TRP A 161 40.81 46.30 9.97
N CYS A 162 41.01 47.62 10.01
CA CYS A 162 40.03 48.64 9.73
C CYS A 162 40.28 49.27 8.35
N TYR A 163 39.21 49.50 7.58
CA TYR A 163 39.25 50.22 6.32
C TYR A 163 39.09 51.72 6.55
N VAL A 164 40.12 52.47 6.15
CA VAL A 164 40.24 53.91 6.33
C VAL A 164 40.23 54.58 4.96
N LYS A 165 39.56 55.71 4.86
CA LYS A 165 39.57 56.57 3.68
C LYS A 165 39.52 58.02 4.13
N ASP A 166 40.33 58.88 3.53
CA ASP A 166 40.40 60.31 3.85
C ASP A 166 40.57 60.57 5.37
N GLY A 167 41.46 59.78 6.00
CA GLY A 167 41.73 59.76 7.44
C GLY A 167 40.69 59.06 8.33
N GLN A 168 39.54 58.66 7.80
CA GLN A 168 38.36 58.21 8.55
C GLN A 168 38.07 56.71 8.39
N LEU A 169 37.80 56.02 9.50
CA LEU A 169 37.24 54.66 9.50
C LEU A 169 35.82 54.68 8.89
N GLN A 170 35.62 53.91 7.82
CA GLN A 170 34.38 53.87 7.04
C GLN A 170 33.37 52.90 7.69
N THR A 171 32.75 53.29 8.81
CA THR A 171 31.92 52.42 9.67
C THR A 171 30.65 51.86 9.01
N ASP A 172 30.21 52.41 7.88
CA ASP A 172 29.09 51.92 7.07
C ASP A 172 29.53 51.01 5.89
N TYR A 173 30.81 51.04 5.51
CA TYR A 173 31.29 50.35 4.32
C TYR A 173 31.33 48.83 4.50
N THR A 174 30.66 48.12 3.58
CA THR A 174 30.59 46.65 3.55
C THR A 174 30.69 46.17 2.11
N ASP A 175 31.78 45.47 1.77
CA ASP A 175 32.13 45.07 0.39
C ASP A 175 33.21 43.96 0.41
N VAL A 176 33.45 43.30 -0.73
CA VAL A 176 34.56 42.36 -0.93
C VAL A 176 35.60 42.99 -1.86
N VAL A 177 36.63 43.61 -1.29
CA VAL A 177 37.64 44.41 -2.00
C VAL A 177 38.93 43.64 -2.25
N LYS A 178 39.68 44.03 -3.28
CA LYS A 178 41.04 43.53 -3.53
C LYS A 178 42.08 44.48 -2.94
N VAL A 179 42.98 43.97 -2.09
CA VAL A 179 44.15 44.72 -1.60
C VAL A 179 45.42 43.89 -1.81
N GLY A 180 46.40 44.49 -2.49
CA GLY A 180 47.56 43.78 -2.99
C GLY A 180 47.15 42.68 -3.98
N ASN A 181 47.50 41.43 -3.65
CA ASN A 181 47.11 40.24 -4.42
C ASN A 181 45.91 39.48 -3.83
N GLU A 182 45.35 39.93 -2.71
CA GLU A 182 44.37 39.19 -1.93
C GLU A 182 43.02 39.89 -1.90
N TRP A 183 41.94 39.14 -1.64
CA TRP A 183 40.58 39.67 -1.54
C TRP A 183 40.05 39.52 -0.13
N TRP A 184 39.54 40.62 0.41
CA TRP A 184 39.12 40.77 1.80
C TRP A 184 37.68 41.29 1.87
N TYR A 185 36.89 40.68 2.73
CA TYR A 185 35.56 41.13 3.09
C TYR A 185 35.65 42.13 4.23
N ILE A 186 35.10 43.31 4.00
CA ILE A 186 34.89 44.35 5.01
C ILE A 186 33.41 44.29 5.40
N LYS A 187 33.12 44.33 6.70
CA LYS A 187 31.77 44.56 7.25
C LYS A 187 31.83 45.73 8.22
N ASN A 188 31.03 46.77 7.96
CA ASN A 188 30.95 47.97 8.79
C ASN A 188 32.35 48.59 9.07
N GLY A 189 33.17 48.71 8.02
CA GLY A 189 34.55 49.22 8.10
C GLY A 189 35.60 48.26 8.65
N ILE A 190 35.23 47.06 9.13
CA ILE A 190 36.15 46.11 9.79
C ILE A 190 36.25 44.79 9.00
N VAL A 191 37.45 44.23 8.86
CA VAL A 191 37.67 42.88 8.33
C VAL A 191 37.42 41.84 9.44
N PRO A 192 36.43 40.93 9.31
CA PRO A 192 36.08 39.99 10.37
C PRO A 192 37.18 38.97 10.67
N ALA A 193 37.79 39.03 11.87
CA ALA A 193 38.94 38.21 12.25
C ALA A 193 38.69 36.69 12.28
N SER A 194 37.44 36.22 12.37
CA SER A 194 37.11 34.80 12.38
C SER A 194 35.72 34.49 11.79
N GLY A 195 35.45 33.21 11.55
CA GLY A 195 34.15 32.70 11.10
C GLY A 195 34.04 32.60 9.57
N THR A 196 32.83 32.34 9.09
CA THR A 196 32.55 32.16 7.66
C THR A 196 31.25 32.84 7.27
N THR A 197 31.19 33.43 6.08
CA THR A 197 29.96 33.99 5.50
C THR A 197 29.98 33.89 3.97
N VAL A 198 28.89 34.30 3.33
CA VAL A 198 28.83 34.60 1.89
C VAL A 198 28.58 36.10 1.75
N ALA A 199 29.42 36.81 0.99
CA ALA A 199 29.38 38.27 0.85
C ALA A 199 29.49 38.70 -0.61
N GLN A 200 28.90 39.85 -0.97
CA GLN A 200 28.84 40.35 -2.34
C GLN A 200 29.87 41.46 -2.62
N ASN A 201 30.35 41.52 -3.85
CA ASN A 201 30.80 42.76 -4.52
C ASN A 201 30.14 42.88 -5.92
N GLU A 202 30.53 43.89 -6.71
CA GLU A 202 30.08 44.05 -8.11
C GLU A 202 30.26 42.80 -9.00
N ASN A 203 31.26 41.95 -8.71
CA ASN A 203 31.55 40.74 -9.46
C ASN A 203 30.73 39.53 -9.01
N GLY A 204 29.93 39.64 -7.94
CA GLY A 204 29.02 38.60 -7.42
C GLY A 204 29.30 38.21 -5.97
N TRP A 205 28.76 37.06 -5.57
CA TRP A 205 28.83 36.54 -4.20
C TRP A 205 29.98 35.53 -4.00
N TRP A 206 30.76 35.74 -2.94
CA TRP A 206 31.98 35.00 -2.62
C TRP A 206 31.92 34.36 -1.24
N TYR A 207 32.54 33.20 -1.08
CA TYR A 207 32.72 32.56 0.22
C TYR A 207 33.90 33.18 0.97
N ILE A 208 33.61 33.63 2.19
CA ILE A 208 34.55 34.29 3.09
C ILE A 208 34.88 33.36 4.25
N LYS A 209 36.15 33.30 4.62
CA LYS A 209 36.66 32.57 5.79
C LYS A 209 37.70 33.43 6.50
N ASN A 210 37.45 33.77 7.78
CA ASN A 210 38.28 34.67 8.58
C ASN A 210 38.64 35.97 7.83
N GLY A 211 37.62 36.65 7.31
CA GLY A 211 37.74 37.92 6.58
C GLY A 211 38.24 37.82 5.13
N LYS A 212 38.79 36.67 4.71
CA LYS A 212 39.42 36.49 3.39
C LYS A 212 38.56 35.65 2.45
N VAL A 213 38.61 35.93 1.13
CA VAL A 213 37.98 35.07 0.11
C VAL A 213 38.78 33.78 -0.07
N ASP A 214 38.12 32.62 0.00
CA ASP A 214 38.73 31.32 -0.31
C ASP A 214 38.25 30.80 -1.67
N PHE A 215 39.01 31.15 -2.71
CA PHE A 215 38.76 30.77 -4.11
C PHE A 215 38.80 29.25 -4.39
N ASN A 216 39.24 28.42 -3.42
CA ASN A 216 39.26 26.97 -3.59
C ASN A 216 38.00 26.31 -2.99
N TYR A 217 37.20 27.06 -2.23
CA TYR A 217 36.07 26.49 -1.51
C TYR A 217 34.97 25.99 -2.44
N ASN A 218 34.54 24.76 -2.20
CA ASN A 218 33.52 24.05 -2.94
C ASN A 218 32.61 23.33 -1.93
N GLY A 219 31.34 23.73 -1.82
CA GLY A 219 30.48 23.24 -0.74
C GLY A 219 29.24 24.10 -0.50
N PHE A 220 28.73 24.08 0.75
CA PHE A 220 27.59 24.89 1.18
C PHE A 220 28.05 25.88 2.26
N ALA A 221 27.73 27.15 2.07
CA ALA A 221 28.01 28.21 3.03
C ALA A 221 26.75 29.02 3.33
N GLN A 222 26.71 29.69 4.48
CA GLN A 222 25.55 30.44 4.96
C GLN A 222 25.87 31.94 5.07
N ASN A 223 24.89 32.77 4.73
CA ASN A 223 24.77 34.16 5.17
C ASN A 223 23.38 34.37 5.80
N GLU A 224 23.00 35.62 6.08
CA GLU A 224 21.70 35.96 6.67
C GLU A 224 20.49 35.62 5.76
N ASP A 225 20.67 35.60 4.43
CA ASP A 225 19.64 35.10 3.50
C ASP A 225 19.42 33.57 3.56
N GLY A 226 20.37 32.83 4.13
CA GLY A 226 20.37 31.37 4.21
C GLY A 226 21.56 30.71 3.52
N TRP A 227 21.35 29.49 3.03
CA TRP A 227 22.44 28.63 2.52
C TRP A 227 22.57 28.68 1.00
N TRP A 228 23.82 28.79 0.53
CA TRP A 228 24.21 28.90 -0.87
C TRP A 228 25.20 27.79 -1.23
N TYR A 229 25.10 27.29 -2.47
CA TYR A 229 26.07 26.39 -3.05
C TYR A 229 27.21 27.18 -3.68
N ILE A 230 28.42 26.93 -3.20
CA ILE A 230 29.65 27.59 -3.63
C ILE A 230 30.44 26.62 -4.50
N ARG A 231 30.93 27.11 -5.64
CA ARG A 231 31.87 26.42 -6.51
C ARG A 231 33.01 27.38 -6.86
N ASP A 232 34.25 26.93 -6.73
CA ASP A 232 35.45 27.71 -7.02
C ASP A 232 35.46 29.08 -6.26
N GLY A 233 35.04 29.04 -4.99
CA GLY A 233 34.91 30.19 -4.08
C GLY A 233 33.74 31.15 -4.35
N LYS A 234 32.96 30.95 -5.43
CA LYS A 234 31.84 31.82 -5.83
C LYS A 234 30.49 31.09 -5.72
N VAL A 235 29.41 31.82 -5.44
CA VAL A 235 28.04 31.25 -5.53
C VAL A 235 27.75 30.84 -6.97
N ASP A 236 27.33 29.59 -7.18
CA ASP A 236 26.89 29.08 -8.50
C ASP A 236 25.41 29.44 -8.72
N SER A 237 25.15 30.71 -9.05
CA SER A 237 23.80 31.33 -9.06
C SER A 237 22.80 30.71 -10.04
N ASP A 238 23.26 29.95 -11.04
CA ASP A 238 22.39 29.27 -12.01
C ASP A 238 22.06 27.82 -11.58
N ARG A 239 22.70 27.32 -10.52
CA ARG A 239 22.62 25.91 -10.11
C ARG A 239 21.22 25.51 -9.68
N ASN A 240 20.61 24.62 -10.45
CA ASN A 240 19.32 23.98 -10.17
C ASN A 240 19.50 22.46 -10.17
N ASP A 241 19.67 21.86 -8.98
CA ASP A 241 20.24 20.51 -8.82
C ASP A 241 19.89 19.90 -7.43
N VAL A 242 20.28 18.65 -7.20
CA VAL A 242 20.22 17.98 -5.89
C VAL A 242 21.63 17.54 -5.49
N ILE A 243 22.25 18.26 -4.55
CA ILE A 243 23.69 18.24 -4.26
C ILE A 243 23.96 17.72 -2.84
N LYS A 244 25.01 16.91 -2.65
CA LYS A 244 25.39 16.34 -1.35
C LYS A 244 26.31 17.28 -0.56
N GLY A 245 25.98 17.53 0.72
CA GLY A 245 26.81 18.34 1.61
C GLY A 245 26.14 18.63 2.95
N THR A 246 26.80 19.45 3.78
CA THR A 246 26.31 19.83 5.12
C THR A 246 25.55 21.15 5.07
N VAL A 247 24.32 21.16 5.58
CA VAL A 247 23.47 22.36 5.75
C VAL A 247 22.81 22.25 7.13
N ASN A 248 22.78 23.33 7.91
CA ASN A 248 22.29 23.32 9.31
C ASN A 248 22.89 22.16 10.15
N GLY A 249 24.19 21.90 10.01
CA GLY A 249 24.90 20.79 10.66
C GLY A 249 24.59 19.39 10.10
N GLN A 250 23.58 19.23 9.24
CA GLN A 250 23.18 17.93 8.70
C GLN A 250 23.79 17.66 7.31
N TYR A 251 24.61 16.61 7.24
CA TYR A 251 25.15 16.08 5.99
C TYR A 251 24.10 15.22 5.27
N ALA A 252 23.58 15.71 4.14
CA ALA A 252 22.54 15.07 3.35
C ALA A 252 22.65 15.44 1.85
N TRP A 253 21.67 15.04 1.05
CA TRP A 253 21.47 15.55 -0.32
C TRP A 253 20.39 16.63 -0.28
N TRP A 254 20.73 17.85 -0.68
CA TRP A 254 19.90 19.05 -0.58
C TRP A 254 19.45 19.56 -1.94
N HIS A 255 18.22 20.08 -1.99
CA HIS A 255 17.64 20.71 -3.17
C HIS A 255 18.18 22.15 -3.31
N VAL A 256 18.82 22.43 -4.43
CA VAL A 256 19.41 23.74 -4.75
C VAL A 256 18.67 24.32 -5.96
N ARG A 257 18.24 25.58 -5.86
CA ARG A 257 17.61 26.34 -6.94
C ARG A 257 18.26 27.71 -7.03
N ASN A 258 18.69 28.09 -8.22
CA ASN A 258 19.42 29.33 -8.48
C ASN A 258 20.56 29.56 -7.46
N GLY A 259 21.37 28.53 -7.23
CA GLY A 259 22.47 28.53 -6.25
C GLY A 259 22.04 28.46 -4.78
N LYS A 260 20.77 28.66 -4.42
CA LYS A 260 20.28 28.69 -3.04
C LYS A 260 19.65 27.37 -2.60
N VAL A 261 19.90 26.93 -1.37
CA VAL A 261 19.22 25.76 -0.80
C VAL A 261 17.75 26.10 -0.56
N THR A 262 16.85 25.26 -1.08
CA THR A 262 15.40 25.44 -0.99
C THR A 262 14.81 24.42 -0.01
N PHE A 263 14.19 24.89 1.08
CA PHE A 263 13.57 24.04 2.11
C PHE A 263 12.11 23.70 1.78
N ASP A 264 11.88 22.96 0.68
CA ASP A 264 10.55 22.60 0.19
C ASP A 264 10.24 21.08 0.24
N ASN A 265 9.02 20.72 -0.18
CA ASN A 265 8.55 19.34 -0.32
C ASN A 265 8.15 19.13 -1.79
N THR A 266 8.97 18.41 -2.56
CA THR A 266 8.85 18.35 -4.03
C THR A 266 9.48 17.08 -4.61
N ILE A 267 9.63 17.02 -5.94
CA ILE A 267 10.49 16.05 -6.64
C ILE A 267 11.44 16.84 -7.55
N ALA A 268 12.73 16.83 -7.21
CA ALA A 268 13.79 17.55 -7.94
C ALA A 268 14.76 16.56 -8.60
N LYS A 269 15.62 17.01 -9.52
CA LYS A 269 16.55 16.16 -10.28
C LYS A 269 18.01 16.48 -9.99
N ASN A 270 18.86 15.47 -10.12
CA ASN A 270 20.28 15.60 -10.42
C ASN A 270 20.66 14.64 -11.56
N GLN A 271 21.95 14.57 -11.90
CA GLN A 271 22.46 13.67 -12.96
C GLN A 271 22.07 12.19 -12.77
N ASN A 272 21.79 11.76 -11.54
CA ASN A 272 21.45 10.37 -11.21
C ASN A 272 19.94 10.07 -11.34
N GLY A 273 19.10 11.09 -11.57
CA GLY A 273 17.66 10.97 -11.75
C GLY A 273 16.84 11.95 -10.90
N TRP A 274 15.54 11.66 -10.75
CA TRP A 274 14.60 12.45 -9.97
C TRP A 274 14.37 11.84 -8.58
N TRP A 275 14.38 12.68 -7.55
CA TRP A 275 14.38 12.31 -6.15
C TRP A 275 13.28 13.04 -5.38
N ARG A 276 12.62 12.35 -4.45
CA ARG A 276 11.70 12.96 -3.48
C ARG A 276 12.48 13.84 -2.51
N ILE A 277 12.16 15.12 -2.50
CA ILE A 277 12.66 16.11 -1.55
C ILE A 277 11.62 16.31 -0.45
N GLU A 278 12.05 16.24 0.81
CA GLU A 278 11.25 16.59 1.98
C GLU A 278 12.03 17.53 2.89
N ASN A 279 11.43 18.67 3.24
CA ASN A 279 12.04 19.78 3.96
C ASN A 279 13.44 20.14 3.41
N GLY A 280 13.54 20.22 2.08
CA GLY A 280 14.77 20.56 1.33
C GLY A 280 15.79 19.45 1.11
N LYS A 281 15.60 18.23 1.66
CA LYS A 281 16.56 17.12 1.51
C LYS A 281 15.94 15.85 0.93
N VAL A 282 16.74 14.97 0.33
CA VAL A 282 16.25 13.70 -0.25
C VAL A 282 15.76 12.72 0.83
N ASN A 283 14.53 12.24 0.72
CA ASN A 283 14.01 11.12 1.50
C ASN A 283 14.15 9.79 0.73
N PHE A 284 15.26 9.07 0.98
CA PHE A 284 15.54 7.74 0.42
C PHE A 284 14.56 6.63 0.85
N ASN A 285 13.75 6.84 1.89
CA ASN A 285 12.78 5.87 2.37
C ASN A 285 11.38 6.03 1.74
N CYS A 286 11.17 7.08 0.93
CA CYS A 286 9.88 7.33 0.30
C CYS A 286 9.49 6.23 -0.70
N ASN A 287 8.29 5.68 -0.55
CA ASN A 287 7.69 4.65 -1.39
C ASN A 287 6.20 4.98 -1.61
N SER A 288 5.93 6.11 -2.27
CA SER A 288 4.62 6.79 -2.35
C SER A 288 4.37 7.38 -3.74
N VAL A 289 3.18 7.92 -3.98
CA VAL A 289 2.83 8.70 -5.18
C VAL A 289 2.85 10.19 -4.83
N GLU A 290 3.85 10.92 -5.32
CA GLU A 290 4.16 12.30 -4.90
C GLU A 290 4.13 13.28 -6.06
N LYS A 291 3.98 14.59 -5.79
CA LYS A 291 3.85 15.63 -6.81
C LYS A 291 5.08 16.53 -6.97
N ASN A 292 5.27 17.03 -8.18
CA ASN A 292 5.96 18.28 -8.48
C ASN A 292 5.15 19.06 -9.54
N GLU A 293 5.69 20.18 -10.04
CA GLU A 293 5.08 21.00 -11.10
C GLU A 293 4.74 20.20 -12.38
N ASN A 294 5.49 19.14 -12.68
CA ASN A 294 5.32 18.31 -13.87
C ASN A 294 4.23 17.22 -13.70
N GLY A 295 3.62 17.11 -12.52
CA GLY A 295 2.53 16.19 -12.20
C GLY A 295 2.83 15.27 -11.01
N TRP A 296 2.09 14.15 -10.94
CA TRP A 296 2.26 13.14 -9.88
C TRP A 296 3.03 11.93 -10.41
N TRP A 297 3.96 11.43 -9.60
CA TRP A 297 4.93 10.39 -9.95
C TRP A 297 5.03 9.36 -8.83
N TYR A 298 5.26 8.10 -9.21
CA TYR A 298 5.53 7.03 -8.26
C TYR A 298 7.02 6.99 -7.87
N ILE A 299 7.25 7.04 -6.56
CA ILE A 299 8.56 6.99 -5.91
C ILE A 299 8.79 5.59 -5.34
N ARG A 300 9.97 5.02 -5.56
CA ARG A 300 10.47 3.82 -4.87
C ARG A 300 11.90 4.09 -4.37
N GLY A 301 12.16 3.83 -3.09
CA GLY A 301 13.48 4.11 -2.49
C GLY A 301 13.92 5.57 -2.65
N GLY A 302 12.98 6.51 -2.52
CA GLY A 302 13.21 7.95 -2.70
C GLY A 302 13.42 8.43 -4.15
N LYS A 303 13.47 7.53 -5.14
CA LYS A 303 13.68 7.85 -6.56
C LYS A 303 12.39 7.65 -7.37
N VAL A 304 12.16 8.47 -8.40
CA VAL A 304 11.08 8.22 -9.38
C VAL A 304 11.38 6.94 -10.18
N ASP A 305 10.44 5.98 -10.17
CA ASP A 305 10.53 4.78 -11.01
C ASP A 305 9.73 4.97 -12.30
N PHE A 306 10.39 5.51 -13.32
CA PHE A 306 9.85 5.71 -14.67
C PHE A 306 9.46 4.41 -15.39
N ASN A 307 9.90 3.24 -14.92
CA ASN A 307 9.52 1.95 -15.50
C ASN A 307 8.23 1.39 -14.87
N TYR A 308 7.77 1.94 -13.74
CA TYR A 308 6.59 1.40 -13.05
C TYR A 308 5.30 1.66 -13.84
N THR A 309 4.56 0.59 -14.11
CA THR A 309 3.19 0.63 -14.61
C THR A 309 2.36 -0.35 -13.78
N GLY A 310 1.35 0.15 -13.07
CA GLY A 310 0.68 -0.60 -12.00
C GLY A 310 -0.37 0.23 -11.27
N ILE A 311 -0.50 0.03 -9.95
CA ILE A 311 -1.35 0.83 -9.07
C ILE A 311 -0.60 1.06 -7.75
N ALA A 312 -0.26 2.31 -7.45
CA ALA A 312 0.46 2.69 -6.23
C ALA A 312 -0.37 3.64 -5.36
N LYS A 313 -0.02 3.78 -4.09
CA LYS A 313 -0.77 4.60 -3.11
C LYS A 313 -0.01 5.83 -2.63
N ASN A 314 -0.79 6.82 -2.18
CA ASN A 314 -0.37 7.87 -1.25
C ASN A 314 -1.49 8.08 -0.21
N VAL A 315 -1.38 9.12 0.63
CA VAL A 315 -2.40 9.47 1.64
C VAL A 315 -3.80 9.69 1.04
N ASN A 316 -3.89 10.11 -0.23
CA ASN A 316 -5.16 10.41 -0.90
C ASN A 316 -5.83 9.17 -1.52
N GLY A 317 -5.17 8.00 -1.52
CA GLY A 317 -5.70 6.73 -2.04
C GLY A 317 -4.76 6.04 -3.03
N TRP A 318 -5.33 5.17 -3.86
CA TRP A 318 -4.61 4.35 -4.85
C TRP A 318 -4.85 4.87 -6.27
N TRP A 319 -3.77 4.96 -7.06
CA TRP A 319 -3.71 5.65 -8.34
C TRP A 319 -3.11 4.77 -9.44
N ARG A 320 -3.66 4.86 -10.65
CA ARG A 320 -3.05 4.26 -11.84
C ARG A 320 -1.72 4.94 -12.14
N ILE A 321 -0.65 4.17 -12.22
CA ILE A 321 0.64 4.63 -12.73
C ILE A 321 0.92 4.00 -14.10
N VAL A 322 1.44 4.80 -15.04
CA VAL A 322 1.94 4.39 -16.36
C VAL A 322 3.24 5.16 -16.62
N GLY A 323 4.34 4.46 -16.91
CA GLY A 323 5.65 5.10 -17.13
C GLY A 323 6.13 5.96 -15.94
N GLY A 324 5.86 5.50 -14.72
CA GLY A 324 6.13 6.22 -13.48
C GLY A 324 5.19 7.41 -13.17
N LYS A 325 4.36 7.86 -14.12
CA LYS A 325 3.43 9.00 -13.93
C LYS A 325 2.00 8.56 -13.62
N VAL A 326 1.26 9.33 -12.83
CA VAL A 326 -0.19 9.09 -12.62
C VAL A 326 -0.96 9.36 -13.92
N ASP A 327 -1.76 8.37 -14.33
CA ASP A 327 -2.73 8.49 -15.43
C ASP A 327 -4.12 8.81 -14.88
N PHE A 328 -4.44 10.11 -14.81
CA PHE A 328 -5.76 10.62 -14.44
C PHE A 328 -6.86 10.33 -15.48
N GLY A 329 -6.50 9.90 -16.69
CA GLY A 329 -7.44 9.49 -17.73
C GLY A 329 -7.95 8.06 -17.57
N CYS A 330 -7.29 7.24 -16.75
CA CYS A 330 -7.61 5.81 -16.63
C CYS A 330 -9.04 5.56 -16.13
N ASN A 331 -9.80 4.82 -16.94
CA ASN A 331 -11.14 4.32 -16.65
C ASN A 331 -11.23 2.83 -17.04
N SER A 332 -10.47 1.99 -16.34
CA SER A 332 -10.16 0.58 -16.69
C SER A 332 -10.18 -0.33 -15.46
N VAL A 333 -10.03 -1.63 -15.66
CA VAL A 333 -9.77 -2.63 -14.61
C VAL A 333 -8.30 -3.05 -14.68
N GLU A 334 -7.47 -2.63 -13.73
CA GLU A 334 -6.02 -2.81 -13.75
C GLU A 334 -5.52 -3.67 -12.59
N LYS A 335 -4.30 -4.22 -12.71
CA LYS A 335 -3.70 -5.13 -11.71
C LYS A 335 -2.65 -4.43 -10.83
N ASN A 336 -2.61 -4.80 -9.56
CA ASN A 336 -1.42 -4.75 -8.71
C ASN A 336 -1.20 -6.09 -7.98
N GLU A 337 -0.23 -6.15 -7.08
CA GLU A 337 0.05 -7.31 -6.21
C GLU A 337 -1.16 -7.75 -5.37
N ASN A 338 -2.01 -6.81 -4.95
CA ASN A 338 -3.20 -7.08 -4.15
C ASN A 338 -4.42 -7.59 -4.95
N GLY A 339 -4.36 -7.59 -6.29
CA GLY A 339 -5.39 -8.11 -7.18
C GLY A 339 -5.70 -7.22 -8.38
N TRP A 340 -6.91 -7.36 -8.92
CA TRP A 340 -7.43 -6.49 -9.99
C TRP A 340 -8.49 -5.54 -9.42
N TRP A 341 -8.41 -4.27 -9.82
CA TRP A 341 -9.19 -3.17 -9.26
C TRP A 341 -9.77 -2.31 -10.37
N TYR A 342 -10.99 -1.82 -10.16
CA TYR A 342 -11.61 -0.84 -11.03
C TYR A 342 -11.12 0.57 -10.71
N ILE A 343 -10.73 1.28 -11.76
CA ILE A 343 -10.19 2.63 -11.73
C ILE A 343 -11.15 3.56 -12.48
N ARG A 344 -11.43 4.73 -11.90
CA ARG A 344 -12.19 5.83 -12.50
C ARG A 344 -11.43 7.13 -12.29
N GLY A 345 -11.21 7.91 -13.36
CA GLY A 345 -10.44 9.16 -13.29
C GLY A 345 -9.03 8.98 -12.69
N GLY A 346 -8.37 7.85 -13.02
CA GLY A 346 -7.06 7.50 -12.48
C GLY A 346 -7.01 6.97 -11.04
N LYS A 347 -8.12 7.03 -10.28
CA LYS A 347 -8.19 6.56 -8.89
C LYS A 347 -8.95 5.23 -8.78
N VAL A 348 -8.53 4.35 -7.86
CA VAL A 348 -9.32 3.14 -7.51
C VAL A 348 -10.63 3.56 -6.84
N ASP A 349 -11.76 3.10 -7.37
CA ASP A 349 -13.09 3.33 -6.81
C ASP A 349 -13.55 2.13 -5.97
N PHE A 350 -13.17 2.14 -4.69
CA PHE A 350 -13.55 1.12 -3.71
C PHE A 350 -15.05 1.01 -3.44
N ASN A 351 -15.87 1.99 -3.86
CA ASN A 351 -17.31 1.95 -3.69
C ASN A 351 -18.02 1.29 -4.89
N TYR A 352 -17.34 1.10 -6.02
CA TYR A 352 -17.97 0.54 -7.21
C TYR A 352 -18.33 -0.94 -7.06
N THR A 353 -19.58 -1.27 -7.36
CA THR A 353 -20.06 -2.64 -7.53
C THR A 353 -20.90 -2.69 -8.80
N GLY A 354 -20.55 -3.57 -9.74
CA GLY A 354 -21.11 -3.55 -11.10
C GLY A 354 -20.32 -4.42 -12.07
N ILE A 355 -20.21 -3.99 -13.34
CA ILE A 355 -19.40 -4.66 -14.37
C ILE A 355 -18.57 -3.62 -15.11
N ALA A 356 -17.24 -3.72 -14.99
CA ALA A 356 -16.29 -2.81 -15.66
C ALA A 356 -15.39 -3.56 -16.64
N LYS A 357 -14.78 -2.85 -17.59
CA LYS A 357 -13.95 -3.43 -18.66
C LYS A 357 -12.47 -3.09 -18.56
N ASN A 358 -11.66 -3.95 -19.15
CA ASN A 358 -10.29 -3.67 -19.60
C ASN A 358 -10.06 -4.35 -20.96
N ARG A 359 -8.82 -4.31 -21.46
CA ARG A 359 -8.45 -4.95 -22.75
C ARG A 359 -8.72 -6.47 -22.82
N ASN A 360 -8.87 -7.14 -21.67
CA ASN A 360 -9.10 -8.59 -21.61
C ASN A 360 -10.60 -8.97 -21.59
N GLY A 361 -11.51 -7.99 -21.44
CA GLY A 361 -12.97 -8.20 -21.39
C GLY A 361 -13.66 -7.39 -20.28
N TRP A 362 -14.88 -7.80 -19.94
CA TRP A 362 -15.70 -7.21 -18.88
C TRP A 362 -15.75 -8.14 -17.66
N TRP A 363 -15.71 -7.55 -16.46
CA TRP A 363 -15.48 -8.24 -15.19
C TRP A 363 -16.45 -7.78 -14.10
N ARG A 364 -16.92 -8.70 -13.25
CA ARG A 364 -17.63 -8.34 -12.01
C ARG A 364 -16.71 -7.55 -11.11
N ILE A 365 -17.17 -6.38 -10.66
CA ILE A 365 -16.55 -5.63 -9.58
C ILE A 365 -17.45 -5.66 -8.35
N VAL A 366 -16.87 -5.88 -7.17
CA VAL A 366 -17.51 -5.74 -5.85
C VAL A 366 -16.52 -5.00 -4.94
N GLY A 367 -16.95 -3.90 -4.32
CA GLY A 367 -16.07 -3.09 -3.46
C GLY A 367 -14.80 -2.60 -4.17
N GLY A 368 -14.92 -2.21 -5.44
CA GLY A 368 -13.81 -1.82 -6.32
C GLY A 368 -12.89 -2.96 -6.80
N LYS A 369 -13.00 -4.19 -6.24
CA LYS A 369 -12.16 -5.34 -6.60
C LYS A 369 -12.86 -6.28 -7.59
N VAL A 370 -12.10 -6.94 -8.47
CA VAL A 370 -12.66 -8.00 -9.32
C VAL A 370 -13.03 -9.22 -8.49
N ASP A 371 -14.27 -9.70 -8.65
CA ASP A 371 -14.75 -10.96 -8.08
C ASP A 371 -14.69 -12.07 -9.13
N PHE A 372 -13.59 -12.83 -9.12
CA PHE A 372 -13.38 -14.00 -9.97
C PHE A 372 -14.28 -15.20 -9.63
N ASN A 373 -15.00 -15.17 -8.50
CA ASN A 373 -15.95 -16.22 -8.12
C ASN A 373 -17.39 -15.91 -8.57
N CYS A 374 -17.66 -14.73 -9.15
CA CYS A 374 -18.98 -14.36 -9.62
C CYS A 374 -19.43 -15.24 -10.80
N ASN A 375 -20.49 -16.01 -10.56
CA ASN A 375 -21.14 -16.88 -11.55
C ASN A 375 -22.65 -16.66 -11.45
N SER A 376 -23.09 -15.52 -12.00
CA SER A 376 -24.41 -14.91 -11.81
C SER A 376 -24.78 -14.12 -13.07
N VAL A 377 -26.07 -13.81 -13.22
CA VAL A 377 -26.55 -12.78 -14.14
C VAL A 377 -26.52 -11.42 -13.42
N GLU A 378 -25.63 -10.52 -13.82
CA GLU A 378 -25.45 -9.21 -13.18
C GLU A 378 -25.73 -8.06 -14.14
N LYS A 379 -26.06 -6.88 -13.59
CA LYS A 379 -26.42 -5.70 -14.39
C LYS A 379 -25.31 -4.65 -14.49
N ASN A 380 -25.26 -3.98 -15.63
CA ASN A 380 -24.65 -2.67 -15.81
C ASN A 380 -25.57 -1.77 -16.66
N GLU A 381 -25.11 -0.58 -17.01
CA GLU A 381 -25.82 0.38 -17.87
C GLU A 381 -26.17 -0.17 -19.26
N ASN A 382 -25.45 -1.19 -19.75
CA ASN A 382 -25.67 -1.83 -21.05
C ASN A 382 -26.67 -3.01 -21.01
N GLY A 383 -27.17 -3.39 -19.82
CA GLY A 383 -28.15 -4.46 -19.63
C GLY A 383 -27.73 -5.47 -18.55
N TRP A 384 -28.33 -6.66 -18.60
CA TRP A 384 -27.99 -7.78 -17.71
C TRP A 384 -27.21 -8.83 -18.50
N TRP A 385 -26.10 -9.31 -17.93
CA TRP A 385 -25.14 -10.18 -18.57
C TRP A 385 -24.84 -11.38 -17.69
N VAL A 386 -24.65 -12.56 -18.28
CA VAL A 386 -24.11 -13.71 -17.55
C VAL A 386 -22.61 -13.58 -17.39
N LEU A 387 -22.11 -13.86 -16.18
CA LEU A 387 -20.69 -13.97 -15.90
C LEU A 387 -20.34 -15.40 -15.51
N ARG A 388 -19.17 -15.85 -15.96
CA ARG A 388 -18.55 -17.13 -15.59
C ARG A 388 -17.12 -16.87 -15.14
N GLY A 389 -16.74 -17.33 -13.95
CA GLY A 389 -15.42 -17.03 -13.36
C GLY A 389 -15.14 -15.53 -13.22
N GLY A 390 -16.16 -14.73 -12.88
CA GLY A 390 -16.06 -13.28 -12.77
C GLY A 390 -16.03 -12.50 -14.10
N LYS A 391 -15.98 -13.18 -15.25
CA LYS A 391 -15.91 -12.56 -16.58
C LYS A 391 -17.24 -12.65 -17.31
N VAL A 392 -17.66 -11.60 -18.02
CA VAL A 392 -18.82 -11.67 -18.93
C VAL A 392 -18.53 -12.65 -20.07
N ASP A 393 -19.48 -13.57 -20.32
CA ASP A 393 -19.38 -14.57 -21.37
C ASP A 393 -20.35 -14.28 -22.54
N PHE A 394 -19.85 -13.56 -23.54
CA PHE A 394 -20.58 -13.23 -24.76
C PHE A 394 -20.91 -14.44 -25.66
N SER A 395 -20.34 -15.63 -25.39
CA SER A 395 -20.65 -16.86 -26.15
C SER A 395 -21.85 -17.62 -25.60
N TYR A 396 -22.33 -17.26 -24.41
CA TYR A 396 -23.33 -18.05 -23.68
C TYR A 396 -24.74 -17.95 -24.28
N ASN A 397 -25.34 -19.11 -24.54
CA ASN A 397 -26.68 -19.26 -25.13
C ASN A 397 -27.42 -20.45 -24.49
N ASP A 398 -27.90 -20.26 -23.26
CA ASP A 398 -28.72 -21.19 -22.45
C ASP A 398 -29.54 -20.33 -21.46
N VAL A 399 -30.03 -20.88 -20.35
CA VAL A 399 -30.61 -20.11 -19.24
C VAL A 399 -29.61 -19.95 -18.09
N ALA A 400 -29.59 -18.79 -17.43
CA ALA A 400 -28.71 -18.52 -16.29
C ALA A 400 -29.45 -17.83 -15.12
N GLN A 401 -28.96 -18.01 -13.89
CA GLN A 401 -29.62 -17.55 -12.67
C GLN A 401 -28.97 -16.29 -12.06
N ASN A 402 -29.79 -15.47 -11.40
CA ASN A 402 -29.37 -14.62 -10.29
C ASN A 402 -30.40 -14.69 -9.15
N ARG A 403 -30.23 -13.86 -8.11
CA ARG A 403 -31.13 -13.81 -6.94
C ARG A 403 -32.61 -13.57 -7.26
N ASN A 404 -32.93 -13.07 -8.46
CA ASN A 404 -34.31 -12.76 -8.89
C ASN A 404 -34.97 -13.92 -9.66
N GLY A 405 -34.22 -14.97 -10.00
CA GLY A 405 -34.67 -16.13 -10.77
C GLY A 405 -33.75 -16.48 -11.94
N TRP A 406 -34.26 -17.36 -12.82
CA TRP A 406 -33.60 -17.81 -14.04
C TRP A 406 -34.04 -16.97 -15.26
N TRP A 407 -33.13 -16.75 -16.19
CA TRP A 407 -33.28 -15.85 -17.34
C TRP A 407 -32.78 -16.50 -18.64
N VAL A 408 -33.47 -16.25 -19.75
CA VAL A 408 -32.98 -16.62 -21.10
C VAL A 408 -31.81 -15.71 -21.48
N ILE A 409 -30.69 -16.32 -21.88
CA ILE A 409 -29.48 -15.62 -22.30
C ILE A 409 -29.24 -15.87 -23.80
N ASN A 410 -29.03 -14.80 -24.56
CA ASN A 410 -28.58 -14.85 -25.95
C ASN A 410 -27.34 -13.96 -26.12
N GLY A 411 -26.26 -14.51 -26.67
CA GLY A 411 -24.98 -13.78 -26.82
C GLY A 411 -24.43 -13.22 -25.51
N GLY A 412 -24.62 -13.95 -24.40
CA GLY A 412 -24.24 -13.52 -23.06
C GLY A 412 -25.18 -12.51 -22.38
N LYS A 413 -26.17 -11.96 -23.09
CA LYS A 413 -27.11 -10.94 -22.57
C LYS A 413 -28.49 -11.53 -22.25
N VAL A 414 -29.16 -11.05 -21.20
CA VAL A 414 -30.56 -11.40 -20.91
C VAL A 414 -31.48 -10.89 -22.01
N ASN A 415 -32.30 -11.79 -22.57
CA ASN A 415 -33.32 -11.46 -23.55
C ASN A 415 -34.69 -11.22 -22.90
N PHE A 416 -34.88 -10.02 -22.34
CA PHE A 416 -36.15 -9.60 -21.72
C PHE A 416 -37.36 -9.60 -22.69
N GLY A 417 -37.13 -9.61 -24.00
CA GLY A 417 -38.20 -9.70 -25.01
C GLY A 417 -38.71 -11.13 -25.24
N PHE A 418 -38.00 -12.16 -24.78
CA PHE A 418 -38.38 -13.54 -25.06
C PHE A 418 -39.62 -13.98 -24.26
N ASN A 419 -40.59 -14.55 -24.96
CA ASN A 419 -41.83 -15.10 -24.41
C ASN A 419 -42.15 -16.42 -25.13
N GLY A 420 -42.69 -17.41 -24.41
CA GLY A 420 -42.98 -18.75 -24.94
C GLY A 420 -41.97 -19.82 -24.49
N THR A 421 -41.78 -20.86 -25.31
CA THR A 421 -40.91 -22.00 -24.95
C THR A 421 -39.50 -21.82 -25.52
N TYR A 422 -38.49 -21.67 -24.64
CA TYR A 422 -37.08 -21.64 -25.02
C TYR A 422 -36.50 -23.06 -24.96
N LYS A 423 -35.90 -23.53 -26.05
CA LYS A 423 -35.45 -24.93 -26.21
C LYS A 423 -33.93 -25.03 -26.15
N VAL A 424 -33.40 -25.88 -25.27
CA VAL A 424 -31.96 -26.17 -25.16
C VAL A 424 -31.73 -27.68 -25.04
N GLY A 425 -31.36 -28.32 -26.16
CA GLY A 425 -31.29 -29.77 -26.25
C GLY A 425 -32.67 -30.39 -26.02
N VAL A 426 -32.79 -31.23 -24.99
CA VAL A 426 -34.08 -31.84 -24.57
C VAL A 426 -34.91 -30.95 -23.62
N ARG A 427 -34.36 -29.82 -23.16
CA ARG A 427 -34.99 -28.98 -22.13
C ARG A 427 -35.85 -27.90 -22.78
N ASP A 428 -37.14 -27.92 -22.46
CA ASP A 428 -38.13 -26.91 -22.82
C ASP A 428 -38.39 -26.04 -21.59
N TYR A 429 -37.91 -24.80 -21.63
CA TYR A 429 -38.12 -23.79 -20.60
C TYR A 429 -39.33 -22.92 -20.94
N TYR A 430 -40.23 -22.71 -19.98
CA TYR A 430 -41.41 -21.86 -20.16
C TYR A 430 -41.11 -20.43 -19.67
N VAL A 431 -41.19 -19.45 -20.55
CA VAL A 431 -40.60 -18.11 -20.36
C VAL A 431 -41.61 -16.99 -20.59
N SER A 432 -41.57 -15.96 -19.75
CA SER A 432 -42.30 -14.70 -19.93
C SER A 432 -41.41 -13.52 -19.50
N GLY A 433 -41.35 -12.46 -20.31
CA GLY A 433 -40.47 -11.30 -20.08
C GLY A 433 -38.98 -11.65 -19.95
N GLY A 434 -38.52 -12.68 -20.69
CA GLY A 434 -37.19 -13.27 -20.55
C GLY A 434 -36.94 -14.10 -19.29
N LYS A 435 -37.87 -14.12 -18.33
CA LYS A 435 -37.77 -14.89 -17.09
C LYS A 435 -38.32 -16.29 -17.26
N VAL A 436 -37.53 -17.29 -16.85
CA VAL A 436 -37.94 -18.70 -16.83
C VAL A 436 -38.84 -18.95 -15.62
N ASN A 437 -40.05 -19.45 -15.89
CA ASN A 437 -41.07 -19.74 -14.89
C ASN A 437 -41.26 -21.26 -14.65
N GLY A 438 -40.72 -22.10 -15.54
CA GLY A 438 -40.73 -23.55 -15.39
C GLY A 438 -39.91 -24.25 -16.48
N CYS A 439 -39.83 -25.57 -16.41
CA CYS A 439 -39.12 -26.44 -17.37
C CYS A 439 -39.83 -27.81 -17.43
N ASN A 440 -39.70 -28.52 -18.55
CA ASN A 440 -40.14 -29.92 -18.68
C ASN A 440 -39.29 -30.93 -17.86
N TYR A 441 -38.12 -30.51 -17.38
CA TYR A 441 -37.27 -31.24 -16.42
C TYR A 441 -37.06 -30.43 -15.14
N TYR A 442 -36.55 -31.07 -14.08
CA TYR A 442 -36.11 -30.37 -12.88
C TYR A 442 -35.06 -29.29 -13.22
N MET A 443 -35.31 -28.06 -12.75
CA MET A 443 -34.33 -26.98 -12.83
C MET A 443 -33.05 -27.35 -12.04
N PRO A 444 -31.84 -27.00 -12.51
CA PRO A 444 -30.61 -27.22 -11.75
C PRO A 444 -30.71 -26.61 -10.35
N GLN A 445 -30.35 -27.38 -9.33
CA GLN A 445 -30.34 -26.95 -7.93
C GLN A 445 -28.91 -26.90 -7.40
N ASN A 446 -28.56 -25.83 -6.68
CA ASN A 446 -27.25 -25.69 -6.04
C ASN A 446 -27.19 -26.40 -4.67
N SER A 447 -28.33 -26.87 -4.15
CA SER A 447 -28.44 -27.71 -2.97
C SER A 447 -29.72 -28.56 -3.04
N ILE A 448 -29.72 -29.73 -2.39
CA ILE A 448 -30.90 -30.59 -2.27
C ILE A 448 -31.07 -30.96 -0.80
N SER A 449 -32.21 -30.57 -0.22
CA SER A 449 -32.63 -31.07 1.08
C SER A 449 -33.18 -32.48 0.94
N LEU A 450 -32.71 -33.42 1.76
CA LEU A 450 -33.26 -34.77 1.85
C LEU A 450 -34.18 -34.85 3.08
N PRO A 451 -35.25 -35.68 3.05
CA PRO A 451 -36.05 -35.94 4.24
C PRO A 451 -35.20 -36.57 5.35
N SER A 452 -35.65 -36.44 6.60
CA SER A 452 -34.99 -37.10 7.75
C SER A 452 -34.92 -38.61 7.53
N GLY A 453 -33.75 -39.20 7.77
CA GLY A 453 -33.55 -40.64 7.63
C GLY A 453 -34.27 -41.49 8.68
N GLY A 454 -34.83 -40.88 9.74
CA GLY A 454 -35.55 -41.58 10.79
C GLY A 454 -36.99 -41.91 10.41
N TYR A 455 -37.28 -43.17 10.14
CA TYR A 455 -38.62 -43.70 9.84
C TYR A 455 -38.74 -45.16 10.32
N ASN A 456 -39.92 -45.53 10.82
CA ASN A 456 -40.17 -46.89 11.33
C ASN A 456 -40.07 -47.93 10.20
N LEU A 457 -39.43 -49.07 10.50
CA LEU A 457 -39.25 -50.16 9.55
C LEU A 457 -40.38 -51.19 9.69
N SER A 458 -40.90 -51.62 8.55
CA SER A 458 -42.05 -52.49 8.38
C SER A 458 -41.85 -53.38 7.15
N THR A 459 -42.81 -54.27 6.88
CA THR A 459 -42.85 -55.09 5.65
C THR A 459 -42.93 -54.28 4.34
N ALA A 460 -43.24 -52.97 4.40
CA ALA A 460 -43.16 -52.07 3.25
C ALA A 460 -41.72 -51.58 2.95
N ASN A 461 -40.74 -51.86 3.82
CA ASN A 461 -39.39 -51.31 3.72
C ASN A 461 -38.36 -52.35 3.21
N ILE A 462 -37.36 -51.82 2.49
CA ILE A 462 -36.19 -52.57 2.00
C ILE A 462 -34.91 -51.75 2.21
N GLY A 463 -33.75 -52.37 2.00
CA GLY A 463 -32.45 -51.68 1.94
C GLY A 463 -31.59 -51.77 3.21
N LEU A 464 -30.62 -50.86 3.35
CA LEU A 464 -29.51 -50.95 4.32
C LEU A 464 -29.94 -51.16 5.79
N LYS A 465 -30.95 -50.42 6.25
CA LYS A 465 -31.49 -50.59 7.61
C LYS A 465 -32.14 -51.97 7.82
N VAL A 466 -32.80 -52.48 6.78
CA VAL A 466 -33.47 -53.79 6.82
C VAL A 466 -32.44 -54.93 6.84
N ILE A 467 -31.30 -54.76 6.17
CA ILE A 467 -30.14 -55.67 6.31
C ILE A 467 -29.68 -55.73 7.78
N LYS A 468 -29.53 -54.58 8.46
CA LYS A 468 -29.16 -54.53 9.89
C LYS A 468 -30.18 -55.22 10.80
N VAL A 469 -31.49 -55.03 10.56
CA VAL A 469 -32.55 -55.74 11.30
C VAL A 469 -32.47 -57.25 11.07
N ASN A 470 -32.39 -57.70 9.83
CA ASN A 470 -32.29 -59.13 9.51
C ASN A 470 -31.01 -59.77 10.06
N GLN A 471 -29.90 -59.01 10.18
CA GLN A 471 -28.69 -59.47 10.86
C GLN A 471 -28.94 -59.66 12.36
N ALA A 472 -29.57 -58.69 13.02
CA ALA A 472 -29.82 -58.72 14.47
C ALA A 472 -30.84 -59.79 14.91
N VAL A 473 -31.94 -60.00 14.17
CA VAL A 473 -33.03 -60.90 14.60
C VAL A 473 -33.23 -62.15 13.74
N CYS A 474 -32.61 -62.25 12.56
CA CYS A 474 -32.75 -63.40 11.66
C CYS A 474 -31.42 -64.01 11.19
N GLY A 475 -30.28 -63.55 11.73
CA GLY A 475 -28.95 -64.10 11.43
C GLY A 475 -28.52 -64.01 9.95
N ASN A 476 -29.16 -63.18 9.14
CA ASN A 476 -28.92 -63.13 7.68
C ASN A 476 -28.91 -61.70 7.13
N SER A 477 -28.35 -61.51 5.94
CA SER A 477 -28.21 -60.19 5.32
C SER A 477 -29.24 -59.94 4.20
N SER A 478 -30.50 -60.34 4.41
CA SER A 478 -31.61 -59.98 3.50
C SER A 478 -31.90 -58.48 3.53
N GLU A 479 -32.06 -57.87 2.37
CA GLU A 479 -32.50 -56.48 2.20
C GLU A 479 -34.03 -56.30 2.29
N ARG A 480 -34.79 -57.38 2.49
CA ARG A 480 -36.25 -57.36 2.51
C ARG A 480 -36.80 -57.63 3.90
N TYR A 481 -37.74 -56.79 4.35
CA TYR A 481 -38.43 -56.95 5.61
C TYR A 481 -39.62 -57.86 5.36
N THR A 482 -39.50 -59.12 5.74
CA THR A 482 -40.51 -60.15 5.45
C THR A 482 -41.41 -60.38 6.65
N SER A 483 -42.51 -61.13 6.49
CA SER A 483 -43.32 -61.60 7.63
C SER A 483 -42.54 -62.52 8.58
N ALA A 484 -41.40 -63.09 8.15
CA ALA A 484 -40.46 -63.78 9.04
C ALA A 484 -39.61 -62.77 9.84
N THR A 485 -39.12 -61.71 9.19
CA THR A 485 -38.45 -60.57 9.85
C THR A 485 -39.34 -59.95 10.90
N GLU A 486 -40.60 -59.63 10.55
CA GLU A 486 -41.58 -59.04 11.47
C GLU A 486 -41.83 -59.93 12.69
N ARG A 487 -41.99 -61.25 12.49
CA ARG A 487 -42.17 -62.22 13.58
C ARG A 487 -40.94 -62.30 14.49
N ALA A 488 -39.74 -62.24 13.91
CA ALA A 488 -38.49 -62.20 14.68
C ALA A 488 -38.35 -60.88 15.47
N VAL A 489 -38.76 -59.75 14.90
CA VAL A 489 -38.82 -58.45 15.60
C VAL A 489 -39.84 -58.48 16.75
N ARG A 490 -41.02 -59.08 16.57
CA ARG A 490 -41.99 -59.27 17.66
C ARG A 490 -41.40 -60.11 18.81
N ASN A 491 -40.74 -61.22 18.48
CA ASN A 491 -40.06 -62.06 19.48
C ASN A 491 -38.92 -61.32 20.20
N PHE A 492 -38.16 -60.50 19.47
CA PHE A 492 -37.11 -59.64 20.02
C PHE A 492 -37.68 -58.57 20.97
N GLN A 493 -38.70 -57.82 20.53
CA GLN A 493 -39.40 -56.82 21.35
C GLN A 493 -39.93 -57.43 22.65
N SER A 494 -40.58 -58.59 22.57
CA SER A 494 -41.06 -59.31 23.75
C SER A 494 -39.93 -59.68 24.72
N ARG A 495 -38.81 -60.23 24.23
CA ARG A 495 -37.64 -60.58 25.06
C ARG A 495 -36.99 -59.35 25.71
N HIS A 496 -36.95 -58.22 25.01
CA HIS A 496 -36.36 -56.96 25.47
C HIS A 496 -37.36 -56.05 26.21
N LYS A 497 -38.55 -56.56 26.57
CA LYS A 497 -39.61 -55.85 27.30
C LYS A 497 -40.11 -54.56 26.61
N LEU A 498 -40.09 -54.55 25.28
CA LEU A 498 -40.60 -53.48 24.42
C LEU A 498 -42.04 -53.76 23.95
N SER A 499 -42.71 -52.72 23.45
CA SER A 499 -44.00 -52.86 22.77
C SER A 499 -43.90 -53.79 21.56
N VAL A 500 -44.67 -54.88 21.54
CA VAL A 500 -44.59 -55.95 20.53
C VAL A 500 -45.34 -55.56 19.24
N THR A 501 -44.87 -54.51 18.58
CA THR A 501 -45.50 -53.90 17.40
C THR A 501 -45.19 -54.64 16.11
N GLY A 502 -44.05 -55.33 16.02
CA GLY A 502 -43.51 -55.90 14.78
C GLY A 502 -42.87 -54.89 13.84
N TYR A 503 -42.93 -53.60 14.17
CA TYR A 503 -42.17 -52.53 13.52
C TYR A 503 -40.88 -52.28 14.28
N VAL A 504 -39.78 -51.97 13.60
CA VAL A 504 -38.59 -51.42 14.26
C VAL A 504 -38.69 -49.90 14.24
N ASP A 505 -38.97 -49.32 15.41
CA ASP A 505 -38.82 -47.89 15.70
C ASP A 505 -37.42 -47.58 16.27
N LEU A 506 -37.14 -46.31 16.59
CA LEU A 506 -35.86 -45.91 17.19
C LEU A 506 -35.56 -46.64 18.52
N THR A 507 -36.58 -46.88 19.34
CA THR A 507 -36.46 -47.62 20.61
C THR A 507 -36.00 -49.06 20.37
N THR A 508 -36.66 -49.75 19.45
CA THR A 508 -36.35 -51.13 19.04
C THR A 508 -34.97 -51.20 18.36
N TRP A 509 -34.62 -50.21 17.54
CA TRP A 509 -33.31 -50.10 16.88
C TRP A 509 -32.16 -49.93 17.88
N LYS A 510 -32.31 -49.05 18.88
CA LYS A 510 -31.33 -48.88 19.96
C LYS A 510 -31.21 -50.13 20.83
N ALA A 511 -32.31 -50.83 21.07
CA ALA A 511 -32.29 -52.12 21.79
C ALA A 511 -31.55 -53.24 21.03
N MET A 512 -31.51 -53.19 19.69
CA MET A 512 -30.67 -54.07 18.85
C MET A 512 -29.17 -53.74 18.91
N GLY A 513 -28.76 -52.74 19.69
CA GLY A 513 -27.37 -52.32 19.84
C GLY A 513 -26.88 -51.36 18.74
N TYR A 514 -27.77 -50.85 17.89
CA TYR A 514 -27.41 -49.90 16.84
C TYR A 514 -27.55 -48.45 17.28
N SER A 515 -26.73 -47.56 16.72
CA SER A 515 -26.69 -46.17 17.17
C SER A 515 -27.88 -45.35 16.64
N GLU A 516 -28.23 -44.30 17.38
CA GLU A 516 -29.18 -43.29 16.92
C GLU A 516 -28.63 -42.48 15.75
N TYR A 517 -27.30 -42.37 15.63
CA TYR A 517 -26.66 -41.81 14.44
C TYR A 517 -26.98 -42.65 13.18
N ASP A 518 -26.85 -43.98 13.26
CA ASP A 518 -27.25 -44.88 12.16
C ASP A 518 -28.75 -44.79 11.86
N TRP A 519 -29.59 -44.56 12.87
CA TRP A 519 -31.03 -44.38 12.67
C TRP A 519 -31.35 -43.17 11.77
N TYR A 520 -30.62 -42.06 11.90
CA TYR A 520 -30.84 -40.89 11.05
C TYR A 520 -29.98 -40.85 9.78
N ASN A 521 -28.84 -41.57 9.73
CA ASN A 521 -27.85 -41.44 8.65
C ASN A 521 -27.60 -42.69 7.80
N LEU A 522 -28.04 -43.89 8.21
CA LEU A 522 -27.82 -45.11 7.41
C LEU A 522 -28.67 -45.09 6.13
N GLY A 523 -28.02 -44.76 5.02
CA GLY A 523 -28.64 -44.60 3.69
C GLY A 523 -28.84 -43.15 3.24
N THR A 524 -28.40 -42.14 4.01
CA THR A 524 -28.43 -40.72 3.62
C THR A 524 -27.12 -40.22 3.01
N TYR A 525 -26.14 -41.12 2.82
CA TYR A 525 -24.83 -40.80 2.25
C TYR A 525 -24.97 -40.13 0.87
N ARG A 526 -24.07 -39.18 0.61
CA ARG A 526 -23.89 -38.53 -0.69
C ARG A 526 -22.40 -38.52 -0.99
N THR A 527 -22.04 -38.92 -2.21
CA THR A 527 -20.69 -38.74 -2.74
C THR A 527 -20.34 -37.24 -2.70
N PRO A 528 -19.13 -36.86 -2.22
CA PRO A 528 -18.70 -35.46 -2.24
C PRO A 528 -18.63 -34.93 -3.67
N MET A 529 -19.16 -33.73 -3.91
CA MET A 529 -19.33 -33.22 -5.27
C MET A 529 -18.00 -33.02 -5.99
N LYS A 530 -17.76 -33.78 -7.07
CA LYS A 530 -16.45 -33.83 -7.76
C LYS A 530 -16.25 -32.77 -8.83
N VAL A 531 -17.29 -32.03 -9.18
CA VAL A 531 -17.29 -31.03 -10.27
C VAL A 531 -17.96 -29.74 -9.83
N THR A 532 -17.45 -28.62 -10.32
CA THR A 532 -17.98 -27.29 -10.01
C THR A 532 -19.04 -26.87 -11.05
N TYR A 533 -19.50 -25.61 -11.00
CA TYR A 533 -20.25 -25.00 -12.09
C TYR A 533 -19.37 -24.63 -13.31
N THR A 534 -18.04 -24.48 -13.17
CA THR A 534 -17.13 -24.21 -14.31
C THR A 534 -16.85 -25.45 -15.14
N SER A 535 -16.91 -26.64 -14.51
CA SER A 535 -16.67 -27.93 -15.17
C SER A 535 -17.48 -28.09 -16.46
N ASN A 536 -16.80 -28.44 -17.55
CA ASN A 536 -17.42 -28.63 -18.85
C ASN A 536 -18.18 -29.99 -18.93
N ARG A 537 -18.79 -30.30 -20.09
CA ARG A 537 -19.55 -31.55 -20.28
C ARG A 537 -18.70 -32.80 -20.05
N GLN A 538 -17.43 -32.80 -20.50
CA GLN A 538 -16.53 -33.95 -20.38
C GLN A 538 -16.08 -34.14 -18.92
N ASP A 539 -15.72 -33.07 -18.23
CA ASP A 539 -15.34 -33.12 -16.80
C ASP A 539 -16.44 -33.79 -15.96
N ARG A 540 -17.70 -33.43 -16.21
CA ARG A 540 -18.88 -34.01 -15.56
C ARG A 540 -19.01 -35.50 -15.87
N ILE A 541 -18.93 -35.89 -17.14
CA ILE A 541 -18.98 -37.31 -17.55
C ILE A 541 -17.85 -38.12 -16.90
N ASN A 542 -16.62 -37.59 -16.90
CA ASN A 542 -15.46 -38.23 -16.28
C ASN A 542 -15.67 -38.42 -14.76
N ALA A 543 -16.19 -37.41 -14.07
CA ALA A 543 -16.49 -37.50 -12.63
C ALA A 543 -17.58 -38.54 -12.31
N MET A 544 -18.67 -38.59 -13.11
CA MET A 544 -19.70 -39.62 -12.96
C MET A 544 -19.12 -41.04 -13.12
N ILE A 545 -18.26 -41.24 -14.13
CA ILE A 545 -17.59 -42.52 -14.41
C ILE A 545 -16.63 -42.87 -13.27
N GLN A 546 -15.84 -41.91 -12.78
CA GLN A 546 -14.89 -42.15 -11.69
C GLN A 546 -15.61 -42.55 -10.40
N THR A 547 -16.73 -41.92 -10.04
CA THR A 547 -17.53 -42.37 -8.87
C THR A 547 -18.00 -43.82 -9.03
N ALA A 548 -18.43 -44.25 -10.22
CA ALA A 548 -18.78 -45.65 -10.46
C ALA A 548 -17.58 -46.60 -10.31
N ILE A 549 -16.36 -46.16 -10.69
CA ILE A 549 -15.11 -46.90 -10.50
C ILE A 549 -14.75 -47.00 -9.01
N ASP A 550 -14.84 -45.91 -8.25
CA ASP A 550 -14.53 -45.91 -6.81
C ASP A 550 -15.45 -46.87 -6.04
N TYR A 551 -16.75 -46.86 -6.36
CA TYR A 551 -17.73 -47.81 -5.82
C TYR A 551 -17.42 -49.27 -6.19
N LYS A 552 -16.93 -49.54 -7.40
CA LYS A 552 -16.47 -50.88 -7.82
C LYS A 552 -15.22 -51.29 -7.05
N ASN A 553 -14.22 -50.41 -6.93
CA ASN A 553 -12.92 -50.70 -6.33
C ASN A 553 -13.02 -50.92 -4.82
N ALA A 554 -13.91 -50.19 -4.13
CA ALA A 554 -14.24 -50.42 -2.72
C ALA A 554 -14.98 -51.76 -2.47
N GLY A 555 -15.31 -52.54 -3.50
CA GLY A 555 -15.96 -53.85 -3.38
C GLY A 555 -17.47 -53.82 -3.13
N THR A 556 -18.14 -52.68 -3.37
CA THR A 556 -19.56 -52.47 -3.02
C THR A 556 -20.48 -53.56 -3.59
N GLY A 557 -21.30 -54.17 -2.73
CA GLY A 557 -22.24 -55.23 -3.11
C GLY A 557 -23.51 -54.71 -3.77
N TYR A 558 -24.22 -55.59 -4.49
CA TYR A 558 -25.55 -55.28 -5.04
C TYR A 558 -26.66 -55.75 -4.10
N LYS A 559 -27.53 -54.83 -3.66
CA LYS A 559 -28.75 -55.11 -2.88
C LYS A 559 -29.86 -54.12 -3.25
N VAL A 560 -31.07 -54.62 -3.49
CA VAL A 560 -32.23 -53.81 -3.92
C VAL A 560 -32.64 -52.83 -2.81
N GLY A 561 -32.91 -51.58 -3.17
CA GLY A 561 -33.28 -50.51 -2.24
C GLY A 561 -32.09 -49.91 -1.47
N CYS A 562 -30.85 -50.13 -1.93
CA CYS A 562 -29.65 -49.59 -1.27
C CYS A 562 -29.02 -48.42 -2.03
N SER A 563 -28.57 -47.42 -1.28
CA SER A 563 -27.77 -46.28 -1.73
C SER A 563 -26.75 -45.93 -0.64
N GLY A 564 -25.86 -46.87 -0.34
CA GLY A 564 -24.85 -46.70 0.71
C GLY A 564 -23.56 -46.02 0.24
N THR A 565 -22.58 -45.97 1.14
CA THR A 565 -21.18 -45.57 0.85
C THR A 565 -20.50 -46.56 -0.12
N PRO A 566 -19.37 -46.19 -0.73
CA PRO A 566 -18.43 -47.16 -1.26
C PRO A 566 -18.14 -48.27 -0.21
N GLY A 567 -18.00 -49.51 -0.67
CA GLY A 567 -17.74 -50.69 0.16
C GLY A 567 -18.94 -51.23 0.95
N SER A 568 -20.12 -50.61 0.85
CA SER A 568 -21.35 -51.12 1.47
C SER A 568 -22.25 -51.84 0.44
N TYR A 569 -23.48 -51.36 0.22
CA TYR A 569 -24.38 -51.87 -0.80
C TYR A 569 -25.08 -50.76 -1.59
N VAL A 570 -25.33 -51.02 -2.88
CA VAL A 570 -26.14 -50.17 -3.78
C VAL A 570 -27.06 -51.02 -4.66
N ASP A 571 -28.11 -50.41 -5.23
CA ASP A 571 -28.75 -50.91 -6.44
C ASP A 571 -28.44 -50.04 -7.68
N CYS A 572 -29.06 -50.36 -8.80
CA CYS A 572 -28.86 -49.65 -10.07
C CYS A 572 -29.28 -48.17 -10.01
N SER A 573 -30.33 -47.83 -9.24
CA SER A 573 -30.75 -46.44 -9.04
C SER A 573 -29.86 -45.74 -8.03
N GLY A 574 -29.53 -46.41 -6.92
CA GLY A 574 -28.64 -45.88 -5.88
C GLY A 574 -27.27 -45.50 -6.43
N LEU A 575 -26.63 -46.38 -7.21
CA LEU A 575 -25.34 -46.08 -7.84
C LEU A 575 -25.42 -44.88 -8.79
N ILE A 576 -26.47 -44.77 -9.62
CA ILE A 576 -26.64 -43.65 -10.54
C ILE A 576 -26.92 -42.33 -9.79
N TYR A 577 -27.62 -42.36 -8.65
CA TYR A 577 -27.74 -41.18 -7.79
C TYR A 577 -26.40 -40.77 -7.18
N GLN A 578 -25.61 -41.72 -6.67
CA GLN A 578 -24.28 -41.41 -6.10
C GLN A 578 -23.33 -40.84 -7.16
N CYS A 579 -23.38 -41.35 -8.40
CA CYS A 579 -22.56 -40.82 -9.49
C CYS A 579 -22.98 -39.43 -9.98
N ARG A 580 -24.12 -38.86 -9.54
CA ARG A 580 -24.59 -37.51 -9.94
C ARG A 580 -24.10 -36.38 -9.04
N TYR A 581 -23.36 -36.70 -7.97
CA TYR A 581 -22.67 -35.76 -7.10
C TYR A 581 -21.15 -35.90 -7.35
#